data_AF-A0A483F0F9-F1
#
_entry.id   AF-A0A483F0F9-F1
#
_cell.length_a   1.000
_cell.length_b   1.000
_cell.length_c   1.000
_cell.angle_alpha   90.00
_cell.angle_beta   90.00
_cell.angle_gamma   90.00
#
_symmetry.space_group_name_H-M   'P 1'
#
loop_
_entity.id
_entity.type
_entity.pdbx_description
1 polymer ?
#
loop_
_entity_poly.entity_id
_entity_poly.type
_entity_poly.pdbx_seq_one_letter_code
_entity_poly.pdbx_strand_id
1 'polypeptide(L)'
;GYFRYRMIYFSERCSKPLSPLVLAGDLVGFATVTAGVVLSFRQKRLTSKLAGLAATGAVRSLEVAVLDQITGEALPELPGGEQLRAFTHEPGTVVAQQKARKADEQLARGQAALPASWLEDVLTTTV
;
A
#
# COMPACT_ATOMS: atom_id res chain seq x y z
N GLY A 1 -0.53 -24.61 -6.76
CA GLY A 1 0.93 -24.83 -6.78
C GLY A 1 1.26 -25.97 -5.86
N TYR A 2 1.83 -27.05 -6.39
CA TYR A 2 2.05 -28.32 -5.68
C TYR A 2 2.80 -28.18 -4.34
N PHE A 3 3.63 -27.15 -4.17
CA PHE A 3 4.53 -26.98 -3.03
C PHE A 3 4.22 -25.78 -2.12
N ARG A 4 3.05 -25.13 -2.26
CA ARG A 4 2.69 -23.98 -1.42
C ARG A 4 1.39 -24.29 -0.68
N TYR A 5 1.41 -24.17 0.65
CA TYR A 5 0.17 -24.20 1.44
C TYR A 5 -0.85 -23.19 0.90
N ARG A 6 -2.13 -23.51 1.03
CA ARG A 6 -3.22 -22.58 0.69
C ARG A 6 -3.12 -21.33 1.59
N MET A 7 -3.35 -20.18 0.99
CA MET A 7 -3.54 -18.93 1.73
C MET A 7 -4.99 -18.89 2.24
N ILE A 8 -5.17 -18.67 3.53
CA ILE A 8 -6.49 -18.66 4.18
C ILE A 8 -6.61 -17.33 4.93
N TYR A 9 -7.75 -16.67 4.76
CA TYR A 9 -8.07 -15.41 5.41
C TYR A 9 -9.05 -15.67 6.57
N PHE A 10 -8.79 -15.03 7.70
CA PHE A 10 -9.58 -15.12 8.92
C PHE A 10 -9.92 -13.69 9.36
N SER A 11 -10.93 -13.10 8.73
CA SER A 11 -11.24 -11.68 8.87
C SER A 11 -9.99 -10.83 8.56
N GLU A 12 -9.48 -10.06 9.52
CA GLU A 12 -8.30 -9.22 9.38
C GLU A 12 -6.99 -10.00 9.27
N ARG A 13 -6.97 -11.29 9.65
CA ARG A 13 -5.77 -12.12 9.71
C ARG A 13 -5.59 -13.02 8.49
N CYS A 14 -4.35 -13.46 8.25
CA CYS A 14 -4.01 -14.42 7.22
C CYS A 14 -3.09 -15.52 7.77
N SER A 15 -3.30 -16.74 7.27
CA SER A 15 -2.46 -17.90 7.60
C SER A 15 -0.99 -17.73 7.18
N LYS A 16 -0.70 -16.77 6.30
CA LYS A 16 0.63 -16.46 5.80
C LYS A 16 0.90 -14.96 5.91
N PRO A 17 2.15 -14.56 6.13
CA PRO A 17 2.50 -13.16 6.10
C PRO A 17 2.36 -12.63 4.66
N LEU A 18 1.73 -11.47 4.50
CA LEU A 18 1.52 -10.80 3.23
C LEU A 18 2.04 -9.36 3.28
N SER A 19 2.57 -8.90 2.16
CA SER A 19 2.96 -7.51 1.94
C SER A 19 1.87 -6.85 1.09
N PRO A 20 1.23 -5.75 1.56
CA PRO A 20 0.23 -5.03 0.78
C PRO A 20 0.91 -4.13 -0.25
N LEU A 21 0.64 -4.37 -1.53
CA LEU A 21 1.30 -3.67 -2.64
C LEU A 21 0.39 -2.66 -3.33
N VAL A 22 -0.87 -3.05 -3.54
CA VAL A 22 -1.90 -2.22 -4.20
C VAL A 22 -3.17 -2.32 -3.38
N LEU A 23 -3.77 -1.16 -3.06
CA LEU A 23 -5.01 -1.07 -2.29
C LEU A 23 -5.98 -0.11 -2.97
N ALA A 24 -7.16 -0.60 -3.35
CA ALA A 24 -8.21 0.20 -4.00
C ALA A 24 -7.70 1.03 -5.21
N GLY A 25 -6.79 0.46 -6.00
CA GLY A 25 -6.18 1.11 -7.17
C GLY A 25 -4.92 1.92 -6.89
N ASP A 26 -4.61 2.20 -5.62
CA ASP A 26 -3.42 2.98 -5.25
C ASP A 26 -2.23 2.08 -4.90
N LEU A 27 -1.04 2.56 -5.21
CA LEU A 27 0.21 1.93 -4.82
C LEU A 27 0.54 2.25 -3.37
N VAL A 28 0.77 1.21 -2.57
CA VAL A 28 1.13 1.39 -1.17
C VAL A 28 2.56 1.91 -1.09
N GLY A 29 2.73 3.13 -0.58
CA GLY A 29 4.04 3.73 -0.36
C GLY A 29 4.66 4.42 -1.58
N PHE A 30 3.92 4.65 -2.67
CA PHE A 30 4.40 5.40 -3.84
C PHE A 30 3.42 6.50 -4.22
N ALA A 31 3.91 7.51 -4.94
CA ALA A 31 3.03 8.46 -5.62
C ALA A 31 2.21 7.74 -6.71
N THR A 32 0.91 8.03 -6.79
CA THR A 32 -0.02 7.41 -7.76
C THR A 32 0.13 8.05 -9.14
N VAL A 33 0.13 7.23 -10.21
CA VAL A 33 0.06 7.67 -11.63
C VAL A 33 -1.22 7.17 -12.29
N THR A 34 -1.73 7.98 -13.21
CA THR A 34 -3.04 7.84 -13.86
C THR A 34 -3.11 6.75 -14.95
N ALA A 35 -1.98 6.34 -15.52
CA ALA A 35 -1.98 5.60 -16.80
C ALA A 35 -1.56 4.12 -16.73
N GLY A 36 -1.00 3.65 -15.60
CA GLY A 36 -0.54 2.26 -15.45
C GLY A 36 0.88 2.18 -14.91
N VAL A 37 1.20 1.07 -14.23
CA VAL A 37 2.47 0.91 -13.50
C VAL A 37 3.01 -0.51 -13.62
N VAL A 38 4.33 -0.62 -13.66
CA VAL A 38 5.06 -1.89 -13.64
C VAL A 38 5.68 -2.08 -12.26
N LEU A 39 5.34 -3.21 -11.61
CA LEU A 39 5.93 -3.61 -10.33
C LEU A 39 7.11 -4.55 -10.58
N SER A 40 8.29 -4.13 -10.17
CA SER A 40 9.50 -4.95 -10.16
C SER A 40 9.81 -5.40 -8.75
N PHE A 41 9.96 -6.72 -8.57
CA PHE A 41 10.17 -7.34 -7.27
C PHE A 41 11.57 -7.94 -7.20
N ARG A 42 12.34 -7.54 -6.20
CA ARG A 42 13.62 -8.17 -5.87
C ARG A 42 13.53 -8.78 -4.48
N GLN A 43 13.67 -10.11 -4.42
CA GLN A 43 13.76 -10.82 -3.14
C GLN A 43 15.21 -10.80 -2.66
N LYS A 44 15.47 -10.05 -1.58
CA LYS A 44 16.73 -10.18 -0.86
C LYS A 44 16.69 -11.47 -0.05
N ARG A 45 17.50 -12.45 -0.44
CA ARG A 45 17.87 -13.51 0.49
C ARG A 45 18.92 -12.91 1.41
N LEU A 46 18.57 -12.71 2.68
CA LEU A 46 19.58 -12.60 3.71
C LEU A 46 20.26 -13.97 3.81
N THR A 47 21.29 -14.18 2.98
CA THR A 47 22.26 -15.25 3.20
C THR A 47 22.97 -14.89 4.49
N SER A 48 22.41 -15.35 5.61
CA SER A 48 23.05 -15.25 6.90
C SER A 48 24.41 -15.94 6.80
N LYS A 49 25.47 -15.15 6.82
CA LYS A 49 26.81 -15.57 7.28
C LYS A 49 26.81 -15.89 8.80
N LEU A 50 25.64 -16.15 9.38
CA LEU A 50 25.43 -16.60 10.76
C LEU A 50 24.87 -18.03 10.68
N ALA A 51 25.74 -18.95 10.26
CA ALA A 51 25.50 -20.39 10.28
C ALA A 51 25.58 -20.98 11.71
N GLY A 52 25.21 -20.21 12.74
CA GLY A 52 25.62 -20.52 14.11
C GLY A 52 24.56 -20.46 15.19
N LEU A 53 23.51 -19.63 15.10
CA LEU A 53 22.54 -19.50 16.19
C LEU A 53 21.11 -19.39 15.68
N ALA A 54 20.38 -20.50 15.80
CA ALA A 54 18.98 -20.56 16.25
C ALA A 54 18.03 -19.39 15.86
N ALA A 55 17.86 -19.12 14.56
CA ALA A 55 16.82 -18.21 14.09
C ALA A 55 15.92 -18.92 13.05
N THR A 56 14.93 -19.64 13.54
CA THR A 56 13.72 -19.97 12.79
C THR A 56 13.02 -18.68 12.38
N GLY A 57 13.34 -18.19 11.18
CA GLY A 57 12.70 -17.01 10.62
C GLY A 57 13.63 -16.31 9.65
N ALA A 58 13.76 -16.84 8.43
CA ALA A 58 14.34 -16.07 7.34
C ALA A 58 13.45 -14.84 7.10
N VAL A 59 13.84 -13.69 7.66
CA VAL A 59 13.23 -12.39 7.35
C VAL A 59 13.47 -12.16 5.87
N ARG A 60 12.45 -12.41 5.06
CA ARG A 60 12.48 -12.12 3.63
C ARG A 60 12.13 -10.64 3.48
N SER A 61 13.11 -9.80 3.17
CA SER A 61 12.82 -8.44 2.72
C SER A 61 12.48 -8.47 1.23
N LEU A 62 11.41 -7.77 0.87
CA LEU A 62 10.95 -7.60 -0.51
C LEU A 62 11.25 -6.16 -0.90
N GLU A 63 12.20 -5.98 -1.80
CA GLU A 63 12.37 -4.68 -2.46
C GLU A 63 11.37 -4.61 -3.61
N VAL A 64 10.61 -3.51 -3.64
CA VAL A 64 9.65 -3.23 -4.70
C VAL A 64 10.05 -1.92 -5.35
N ALA A 65 10.34 -1.97 -6.64
CA ALA A 65 10.47 -0.79 -7.47
C ALA A 65 9.22 -0.66 -8.33
N VAL A 66 8.72 0.57 -8.48
CA VAL A 66 7.56 0.87 -9.31
C VAL A 66 8.00 1.78 -10.45
N LEU A 67 7.64 1.42 -11.67
CA LEU A 67 7.94 2.18 -12.86
C LEU A 67 6.63 2.66 -13.50
N ASP A 68 6.59 3.88 -14.01
CA ASP A 68 5.52 4.33 -14.91
C ASP A 68 5.58 3.49 -16.19
N GLN A 69 4.43 2.94 -16.60
CA GLN A 69 4.36 2.08 -17.77
C GLN A 69 4.66 2.82 -19.09
N ILE A 70 4.35 4.12 -19.17
CA ILE A 70 4.51 4.93 -20.39
C ILE A 70 5.95 5.43 -20.50
N THR A 71 6.48 6.03 -19.44
CA THR A 71 7.81 6.68 -19.47
C THR A 71 8.93 5.72 -19.09
N GLY A 72 8.62 4.63 -18.37
CA GLY A 72 9.61 3.73 -17.79
C GLY A 72 10.36 4.32 -16.60
N GLU A 73 9.99 5.53 -16.15
CA GLU A 73 10.66 6.20 -15.03
C GLU A 73 10.22 5.63 -13.68
N ALA A 74 11.13 5.66 -12.70
CA ALA A 74 10.85 5.19 -11.36
C ALA A 74 9.95 6.16 -10.61
N LEU A 75 8.87 5.63 -10.03
CA LEU A 75 7.97 6.39 -9.18
C LEU A 75 8.62 6.69 -7.83
N PRO A 76 8.51 7.93 -7.33
CA PRO A 76 9.09 8.29 -6.04
C PRO A 76 8.38 7.54 -4.91
N GLU A 77 9.19 6.96 -4.03
CA GLU A 77 8.70 6.34 -2.80
C GLU A 77 8.34 7.42 -1.78
N LEU A 78 7.19 7.27 -1.13
CA LEU A 78 6.75 8.16 -0.07
C LEU A 78 7.44 7.81 1.26
N PRO A 79 7.69 8.79 2.14
CA PRO A 79 8.22 8.53 3.47
C PRO A 79 7.39 7.49 4.23
N GLY A 80 8.06 6.46 4.77
CA GLY A 80 7.39 5.35 5.47
C GLY A 80 6.70 4.33 4.56
N GLY A 81 6.85 4.43 3.24
CA GLY A 81 6.25 3.51 2.27
C GLY A 81 6.69 2.05 2.43
N GLU A 82 7.96 1.80 2.77
CA GLU A 82 8.47 0.46 3.09
C GLU A 82 7.74 -0.17 4.30
N GLN A 83 7.52 0.59 5.37
CA GLN A 83 6.86 0.10 6.59
C GLN A 83 5.42 -0.34 6.30
N LEU A 84 4.71 0.41 5.45
CA LEU A 84 3.35 0.07 5.02
C LEU A 84 3.31 -1.22 4.20
N ARG A 85 4.39 -1.52 3.47
CA ARG A 85 4.55 -2.76 2.67
C ARG A 85 5.20 -3.90 3.46
N ALA A 86 5.46 -3.73 4.76
CA ALA A 86 6.05 -4.78 5.56
C ALA A 86 5.15 -6.04 5.59
N PHE A 87 5.78 -7.20 5.62
CA PHE A 87 5.05 -8.47 5.72
C PHE A 87 4.31 -8.57 7.05
N THR A 88 3.01 -8.81 6.99
CA THR A 88 2.14 -8.92 8.18
C THR A 88 1.19 -10.12 8.09
N HIS A 89 0.85 -10.68 9.25
CA HIS A 89 -0.21 -11.66 9.39
C HIS A 89 -1.60 -11.02 9.54
N GLU A 90 -1.68 -9.70 9.62
CA GLU A 90 -2.92 -8.95 9.78
C GLU A 90 -3.13 -7.98 8.59
N PRO A 91 -3.17 -8.51 7.34
CA PRO A 91 -3.27 -7.67 6.16
C PRO A 91 -4.56 -6.86 6.11
N GLY A 92 -5.65 -7.36 6.70
CA GLY A 92 -6.92 -6.63 6.74
C GLY A 92 -6.83 -5.35 7.58
N THR A 93 -6.13 -5.39 8.72
CA THR A 93 -5.86 -4.20 9.54
C THR A 93 -5.16 -3.12 8.73
N VAL A 94 -4.15 -3.50 7.93
CA VAL A 94 -3.44 -2.55 7.06
C VAL A 94 -4.35 -2.00 5.97
N VAL A 95 -5.20 -2.84 5.37
CA VAL A 95 -6.19 -2.41 4.38
C VAL A 95 -7.16 -1.39 5.00
N ALA A 96 -7.67 -1.65 6.20
CA ALA A 96 -8.60 -0.77 6.90
C ALA A 96 -7.97 0.59 7.23
N GLN A 97 -6.73 0.60 7.74
CA GLN A 97 -5.99 1.83 8.02
C GLN A 97 -5.75 2.67 6.75
N GLN A 98 -5.35 2.03 5.65
CA GLN A 98 -5.11 2.73 4.39
C GLN A 98 -6.40 3.28 3.78
N LYS A 99 -7.52 2.54 3.90
CA LYS A 99 -8.84 3.04 3.48
C LYS A 99 -9.26 4.27 4.28
N ALA A 100 -9.08 4.25 5.60
CA ALA A 100 -9.39 5.40 6.46
C ALA A 100 -8.56 6.63 6.06
N ARG A 101 -7.23 6.47 5.92
CA ARG A 101 -6.35 7.56 5.48
C ARG A 101 -6.77 8.13 4.12
N LYS A 102 -7.10 7.26 3.16
CA LYS A 102 -7.55 7.70 1.82
C LYS A 102 -8.87 8.47 1.89
N ALA A 103 -9.81 8.03 2.74
CA ALA A 103 -11.06 8.74 2.94
C ALA A 103 -10.83 10.14 3.52
N ASP A 104 -9.91 10.29 4.49
CA ASP A 104 -9.54 11.58 5.05
C ASP A 104 -8.89 12.49 4.00
N GLU A 105 -7.98 11.97 3.18
CA GLU A 105 -7.38 12.72 2.08
C GLU A 105 -8.41 13.17 1.04
N GLN A 106 -9.38 12.31 0.71
CA GLN A 106 -10.46 12.66 -0.21
C GLN A 106 -11.38 13.73 0.37
N LEU A 107 -11.71 13.64 1.66
CA LEU A 107 -12.50 14.64 2.37
C LEU A 107 -11.77 15.99 2.38
N ALA A 108 -10.48 16.00 2.71
CA ALA A 108 -9.67 17.21 2.73
C ALA A 108 -9.56 17.84 1.32
N ARG A 109 -9.36 17.04 0.27
CA ARG A 109 -9.37 17.53 -1.12
C ARG A 109 -10.73 18.10 -1.51
N GLY A 110 -11.81 17.42 -1.13
CA GLY A 110 -13.17 17.89 -1.38
C GLY A 110 -13.43 19.25 -0.74
N GLN A 111 -13.09 19.39 0.54
CA GLN A 111 -13.22 20.65 1.28
C GLN A 111 -12.36 21.77 0.68
N ALA A 112 -11.12 21.48 0.28
CA ALA A 112 -10.24 22.46 -0.34
C ALA A 112 -10.70 22.90 -1.74
N ALA A 113 -11.49 22.07 -2.44
CA ALA A 113 -12.05 22.38 -3.75
C ALA A 113 -13.37 23.18 -3.67
N LEU A 114 -13.96 23.33 -2.48
CA LEU A 114 -15.18 24.12 -2.31
C LEU A 114 -14.86 25.61 -2.49
N PRO A 115 -15.58 26.34 -3.37
CA PRO A 115 -15.43 27.78 -3.48
C PRO A 115 -15.96 28.44 -2.21
N ALA A 116 -15.37 29.59 -1.84
CA ALA A 116 -15.79 30.34 -0.66
C ALA A 116 -17.27 30.74 -0.70
N SER A 117 -17.82 30.96 -1.92
CA SER A 117 -19.22 31.32 -2.17
C SER A 117 -20.22 30.16 -2.03
N TRP A 118 -19.73 28.94 -1.81
CA TRP A 118 -20.58 27.74 -1.81
C TRP A 118 -21.66 27.79 -0.72
N LEU A 119 -21.32 28.37 0.44
CA LEU A 119 -22.25 28.44 1.56
C LEU A 119 -23.40 29.42 1.26
N GLU A 120 -23.10 30.54 0.62
CA GLU A 120 -24.05 31.58 0.23
C GLU A 120 -25.01 31.08 -0.87
N ASP A 121 -24.50 30.33 -1.84
CA ASP A 121 -25.30 29.74 -2.94
C ASP A 121 -26.29 28.69 -2.43
N VAL A 122 -25.88 27.85 -1.45
CA VAL A 122 -26.77 26.86 -0.83
C VAL A 122 -27.91 27.53 -0.06
N LEU A 123 -27.60 28.59 0.69
CA LEU A 123 -28.59 29.30 1.51
C LEU A 123 -29.62 30.07 0.66
N THR A 124 -29.21 30.60 -0.50
CA THR A 124 -30.10 31.35 -1.42
C THR A 124 -30.95 30.46 -2.32
N THR A 125 -30.52 29.23 -2.61
CA THR A 125 -31.27 28.27 -3.45
C THR A 125 -32.49 27.66 -2.75
N THR A 126 -32.56 27.73 -1.42
CA THR A 126 -33.66 27.18 -0.60
C THR A 126 -34.85 28.12 -0.37
N VAL A 127 -34.94 29.25 -1.07
CA VAL A 127 -36.05 30.23 -0.96
C VAL A 127 -36.95 30.21 -2.18
#